data_AF-A0A8J3YG25-F1
#
_entry.id   AF-A0A8J3YG25-F1
#
_cell.length_a   1.000
_cell.length_b   1.000
_cell.length_c   1.000
_cell.angle_alpha   90.00
_cell.angle_beta   90.00
_cell.angle_gamma   90.00
#
_symmetry.space_group_name_H-M   'P 1'
#
loop_
_entity.id
_entity.type
_entity.pdbx_description
1 polymer ?
#
loop_
_entity_poly.entity_id
_entity_poly.type
_entity_poly.pdbx_seq_one_letter_code
_entity_poly.pdbx_strand_id
1 'polypeptide(L)'
;MRWKRTAPWLAVVTAGVAAVAILPGLSWGSEQPPGGADGFAADDAAAANTPLVGAVAKDLRIDAGQAGNRLRKDNWAGRTEAQLRRELGAEFGGAWISANGGTLNIGVTTDAAAARVTAAGATPKKVARSEQTLAGIKSKLDATSADKSVTGWYVEDSTNTVVITAKSSGQAKARALVAASGVPADAVKVVTNDSTPRPLADIRGGDAYFIEQQFRCSVGFAVQGGFVTAGHCGQPGDTTAGAGNVPQGTVRQSTFPGNGDFGFVQTNATFTPTPFVNTTSNTQAVQTVPVAGSQEAPVGAAICRSGSTTGTRCGTVLAKNQTVNYPEGAVTGLTRTNVCAEGGDSGGSWLSGNQAQGVTSGGSGDCTRGGETFFQPLAEILQVNNLTLVTTAGNGGGGGGNDPSPAPSPSASASNPPGGGGGGGQQGCAGMDASASGSMNRAGAQQIVPNGRFYRARGGQQQGCLSGPEDANFDLELQRWTGRRWQTVARSTGPTAQESLTFNGQGGFFRYVVTARSGSGIFVLGANLP
;
A
#
# COMPACT_ATOMS: atom_id res chain seq x y z
N MET A 1 -53.22 -60.95 60.98
CA MET A 1 -52.54 -62.26 60.88
C MET A 1 -51.98 -62.40 59.48
N ARG A 2 -50.72 -62.83 59.40
CA ARG A 2 -49.94 -63.00 58.16
C ARG A 2 -50.36 -64.30 57.45
N TRP A 3 -50.23 -64.34 56.11
CA TRP A 3 -49.40 -65.29 55.34
C TRP A 3 -49.71 -65.09 53.84
N LYS A 4 -48.81 -64.58 53.00
CA LYS A 4 -47.53 -65.11 52.46
C LYS A 4 -47.68 -66.25 51.43
N ARG A 5 -47.25 -65.90 50.19
CA ARG A 5 -46.28 -66.63 49.32
C ARG A 5 -46.86 -67.80 48.50
N THR A 6 -46.48 -68.10 47.25
CA THR A 6 -45.22 -67.92 46.49
C THR A 6 -45.43 -68.28 44.99
N ALA A 7 -44.57 -67.74 44.10
CA ALA A 7 -44.32 -68.11 42.68
C ALA A 7 -43.70 -69.54 42.56
N PRO A 8 -43.11 -70.08 41.45
CA PRO A 8 -42.67 -69.55 40.10
C PRO A 8 -43.01 -70.52 38.92
N TRP A 9 -42.72 -70.35 37.61
CA TRP A 9 -41.44 -70.25 36.87
C TRP A 9 -41.67 -69.91 35.36
N LEU A 10 -40.60 -69.39 34.73
CA LEU A 10 -40.38 -68.98 33.33
C LEU A 10 -40.55 -70.06 32.24
N ALA A 11 -40.91 -69.64 31.01
CA ALA A 11 -40.05 -69.74 29.81
C ALA A 11 -40.62 -68.93 28.62
N VAL A 12 -39.71 -68.33 27.87
CA VAL A 12 -39.86 -67.37 26.76
C VAL A 12 -39.78 -68.11 25.40
N VAL A 13 -40.38 -67.57 24.32
CA VAL A 13 -39.74 -67.29 23.00
C VAL A 13 -40.77 -66.77 21.97
N THR A 14 -40.56 -65.48 21.66
CA THR A 14 -40.73 -64.60 20.49
C THR A 14 -41.49 -64.92 19.18
N ALA A 15 -41.95 -63.78 18.62
CA ALA A 15 -42.09 -63.35 17.22
C ALA A 15 -43.48 -63.59 16.57
N GLY A 16 -44.14 -62.64 15.91
CA GLY A 16 -43.82 -61.25 15.58
C GLY A 16 -44.87 -60.70 14.60
N VAL A 17 -45.17 -59.41 14.75
CA VAL A 17 -45.80 -58.45 13.82
C VAL A 17 -47.29 -58.61 13.49
N ALA A 18 -48.09 -57.70 14.05
CA ALA A 18 -49.42 -57.33 13.56
C ALA A 18 -49.42 -55.83 13.25
N ALA A 19 -50.00 -55.47 12.11
CA ALA A 19 -50.39 -54.11 11.77
C ALA A 19 -51.92 -54.09 11.58
N VAL A 20 -52.58 -53.03 12.05
CA VAL A 20 -53.55 -52.19 11.31
C VAL A 20 -54.52 -51.44 12.25
N ALA A 21 -54.59 -50.11 12.01
CA ALA A 21 -55.65 -49.11 12.21
C ALA A 21 -56.24 -48.90 13.64
N ILE A 22 -55.81 -47.88 14.39
CA ILE A 22 -56.16 -46.42 14.39
C ILE A 22 -57.47 -46.10 15.15
N LEU A 23 -57.29 -45.47 16.32
CA LEU A 23 -58.16 -44.47 16.94
C LEU A 23 -57.36 -43.16 17.08
N PRO A 24 -57.99 -41.97 17.04
CA PRO A 24 -57.32 -40.69 16.84
C PRO A 24 -56.59 -40.25 18.11
N GLY A 25 -55.26 -40.38 18.11
CA GLY A 25 -54.42 -39.73 19.10
C GLY A 25 -54.30 -38.24 18.79
N LEU A 26 -54.62 -37.39 19.77
CA LEU A 26 -54.15 -36.01 19.83
C LEU A 26 -52.62 -36.04 19.70
N SER A 27 -52.10 -35.81 18.48
CA SER A 27 -50.70 -35.51 18.31
C SER A 27 -50.46 -34.15 18.93
N TRP A 28 -49.80 -34.13 20.08
CA TRP A 28 -49.04 -32.96 20.47
C TRP A 28 -47.97 -32.83 19.39
N GLY A 29 -48.24 -31.99 18.39
CA GLY A 29 -47.22 -31.59 17.45
C GLY A 29 -46.07 -31.03 18.28
N SER A 30 -44.92 -31.69 18.23
CA SER A 30 -43.66 -31.03 18.53
C SER A 30 -43.45 -30.00 17.42
N GLU A 31 -44.17 -28.89 17.52
CA GLU A 31 -43.94 -27.71 16.72
C GLU A 31 -42.61 -27.14 17.22
N GLN A 32 -41.55 -27.62 16.60
CA GLN A 32 -40.20 -27.13 16.82
C GLN A 32 -40.23 -25.63 16.51
N PRO A 33 -39.83 -24.74 17.44
CA PRO A 33 -39.86 -23.31 17.18
C PRO A 33 -38.97 -23.02 15.96
N PRO A 34 -39.41 -22.16 15.02
CA PRO A 34 -38.60 -21.84 13.86
C PRO A 34 -37.37 -21.03 14.30
N GLY A 35 -36.19 -21.64 14.14
CA GLY A 35 -34.88 -20.98 14.12
C GLY A 35 -34.30 -20.62 15.49
N GLY A 36 -33.34 -21.40 15.99
CA GLY A 36 -32.62 -21.02 17.22
C GLY A 36 -31.28 -21.70 17.49
N ALA A 37 -30.94 -22.80 16.81
CA ALA A 37 -29.62 -23.45 16.97
C ALA A 37 -28.95 -23.72 15.62
N ASP A 38 -29.72 -24.18 14.63
CA ASP A 38 -29.20 -24.57 13.31
C ASP A 38 -28.71 -23.36 12.48
N GLY A 39 -29.36 -22.19 12.63
CA GLY A 39 -28.94 -20.96 11.94
C GLY A 39 -27.60 -20.42 12.47
N PHE A 40 -27.34 -20.55 13.77
CA PHE A 40 -26.09 -20.10 14.36
C PHE A 40 -24.89 -20.95 13.93
N ALA A 41 -25.09 -22.27 13.80
CA ALA A 41 -24.05 -23.17 13.30
C ALA A 41 -23.70 -22.90 11.83
N ALA A 42 -24.68 -22.57 11.00
CA ALA A 42 -24.49 -22.21 9.60
C ALA A 42 -23.72 -20.88 9.43
N ASP A 43 -24.05 -19.86 10.23
CA ASP A 43 -23.34 -18.57 10.22
C ASP A 43 -21.89 -18.68 10.69
N ASP A 44 -21.62 -19.55 11.67
CA ASP A 44 -20.26 -19.84 12.13
C ASP A 44 -19.46 -20.57 11.05
N ALA A 45 -20.07 -21.54 10.36
CA ALA A 45 -19.43 -22.20 9.22
C ALA A 45 -19.15 -21.21 8.06
N ALA A 46 -20.03 -20.24 7.82
CA ALA A 46 -19.84 -19.22 6.79
C ALA A 46 -18.67 -18.28 7.11
N ALA A 47 -18.51 -17.85 8.38
CA ALA A 47 -17.42 -16.97 8.78
C ALA A 47 -16.02 -17.58 8.61
N ALA A 48 -15.90 -18.89 8.78
CA ALA A 48 -14.67 -19.64 8.57
C ALA A 48 -14.27 -19.79 7.09
N ASN A 49 -15.13 -19.39 6.15
CA ASN A 49 -14.92 -19.52 4.70
C ASN A 49 -14.84 -18.15 3.99
N THR A 50 -14.56 -17.09 4.74
CA THR A 50 -14.46 -15.72 4.20
C THR A 50 -13.04 -15.39 3.71
N PRO A 51 -12.88 -14.45 2.76
CA PRO A 51 -11.56 -13.87 2.43
C PRO A 51 -10.82 -13.28 3.65
N LEU A 52 -11.53 -13.02 4.75
CA LEU A 52 -10.98 -12.53 6.00
C LEU A 52 -10.06 -13.55 6.70
N VAL A 53 -10.23 -14.86 6.45
CA VAL A 53 -9.36 -15.91 7.04
C VAL A 53 -7.90 -15.65 6.70
N GLY A 54 -7.60 -15.29 5.45
CA GLY A 54 -6.23 -14.99 5.00
C GLY A 54 -5.64 -13.75 5.68
N ALA A 55 -6.45 -12.70 5.86
CA ALA A 55 -6.03 -11.50 6.57
C ALA A 55 -5.78 -11.76 8.05
N VAL A 56 -6.71 -12.46 8.74
CA VAL A 56 -6.59 -12.82 10.16
C VAL A 56 -5.38 -13.72 10.40
N ALA A 57 -5.15 -14.72 9.54
CA ALA A 57 -3.98 -15.59 9.62
C ALA A 57 -2.68 -14.79 9.54
N LYS A 58 -2.58 -13.89 8.55
CA LYS A 58 -1.42 -13.03 8.35
C LYS A 58 -1.19 -12.09 9.54
N ASP A 59 -2.22 -11.36 9.96
CA ASP A 59 -2.07 -10.24 10.90
C ASP A 59 -1.94 -10.71 12.35
N LEU A 60 -2.61 -11.81 12.71
CA LEU A 60 -2.46 -12.43 14.03
C LEU A 60 -1.31 -13.45 14.11
N ARG A 61 -0.62 -13.71 12.99
CA ARG A 61 0.45 -14.70 12.86
C ARG A 61 0.01 -16.11 13.30
N ILE A 62 -1.14 -16.56 12.81
CA ILE A 62 -1.72 -17.89 13.06
C ILE A 62 -1.98 -18.62 11.74
N ASP A 63 -2.11 -19.94 11.74
CA ASP A 63 -2.41 -20.67 10.51
C ASP A 63 -3.87 -20.46 10.05
N ALA A 64 -4.16 -20.80 8.79
CA ALA A 64 -5.49 -20.59 8.21
C ALA A 64 -6.60 -21.38 8.93
N GLY A 65 -6.29 -22.56 9.46
CA GLY A 65 -7.22 -23.36 10.26
C GLY A 65 -7.50 -22.70 11.63
N GLN A 66 -6.46 -22.20 12.28
CA GLN A 66 -6.56 -21.40 13.51
C GLN A 66 -7.35 -20.11 13.29
N ALA A 67 -7.12 -19.39 12.19
CA ALA A 67 -7.85 -18.20 11.81
C ALA A 67 -9.34 -18.49 11.55
N GLY A 68 -9.63 -19.56 10.81
CA GLY A 68 -11.00 -20.03 10.63
C GLY A 68 -11.67 -20.36 11.97
N ASN A 69 -10.99 -21.08 12.87
CA ASN A 69 -11.51 -21.38 14.20
C ASN A 69 -11.74 -20.13 15.05
N ARG A 70 -10.85 -19.15 14.96
CA ARG A 70 -10.95 -17.86 15.66
C ARG A 70 -12.19 -17.09 15.22
N LEU A 71 -12.43 -16.96 13.92
CA LEU A 71 -13.59 -16.26 13.39
C LEU A 71 -14.92 -16.90 13.84
N ARG A 72 -15.00 -18.24 13.91
CA ARG A 72 -16.18 -18.92 14.46
C ARG A 72 -16.41 -18.59 15.93
N LYS A 73 -15.34 -18.59 16.73
CA LYS A 73 -15.41 -18.23 18.14
C LYS A 73 -15.81 -16.77 18.34
N ASP A 74 -15.26 -15.86 17.56
CA ASP A 74 -15.58 -14.43 17.63
C ASP A 74 -17.07 -14.18 17.30
N ASN A 75 -17.62 -14.89 16.30
CA ASN A 75 -19.05 -14.85 15.98
C ASN A 75 -19.94 -15.39 17.11
N TRP A 76 -19.62 -16.58 17.62
CA TRP A 76 -20.31 -17.14 18.79
C TRP A 76 -20.24 -16.20 19.99
N ALA A 77 -19.07 -15.59 20.22
CA ALA A 77 -18.84 -14.69 21.34
C ALA A 77 -19.67 -13.42 21.20
N GLY A 78 -19.70 -12.79 20.03
CA GLY A 78 -20.50 -11.59 19.79
C GLY A 78 -22.00 -11.80 20.00
N ARG A 79 -22.53 -12.96 19.59
CA ARG A 79 -23.95 -13.32 19.83
C ARG A 79 -24.24 -13.60 21.30
N THR A 80 -23.38 -14.37 21.96
CA THR A 80 -23.48 -14.70 23.38
C THR A 80 -23.39 -13.44 24.26
N GLU A 81 -22.46 -12.53 23.94
CA GLU A 81 -22.35 -11.22 24.58
C GLU A 81 -23.65 -10.43 24.41
N ALA A 82 -24.16 -10.30 23.18
CA ALA A 82 -25.37 -9.52 22.93
C ALA A 82 -26.60 -10.08 23.67
N GLN A 83 -26.71 -11.41 23.79
CA GLN A 83 -27.73 -12.06 24.61
C GLN A 83 -27.55 -11.71 26.10
N LEU A 84 -26.36 -11.96 26.66
CA LEU A 84 -26.09 -11.74 28.08
C LEU A 84 -26.20 -10.26 28.47
N ARG A 85 -25.79 -9.32 27.61
CA ARG A 85 -25.98 -7.88 27.85
C ARG A 85 -27.46 -7.53 28.02
N ARG A 86 -28.36 -8.12 27.22
CA ARG A 86 -29.81 -7.90 27.34
C ARG A 86 -30.41 -8.55 28.58
N GLU A 87 -30.01 -9.78 28.88
CA GLU A 87 -30.55 -10.56 30.01
C GLU A 87 -30.11 -10.00 31.37
N LEU A 88 -28.85 -9.57 31.46
CA LEU A 88 -28.25 -9.12 32.72
C LEU A 88 -28.49 -7.63 33.01
N GLY A 89 -28.71 -6.81 31.98
CA GLY A 89 -29.04 -5.40 32.12
C GLY A 89 -28.04 -4.64 33.01
N ALA A 90 -28.50 -4.11 34.13
CA ALA A 90 -27.67 -3.33 35.07
C ALA A 90 -26.56 -4.16 35.76
N GLU A 91 -26.64 -5.49 35.73
CA GLU A 91 -25.63 -6.39 36.29
C GLU A 91 -24.49 -6.70 35.32
N PHE A 92 -24.65 -6.34 34.03
CA PHE A 92 -23.63 -6.53 32.99
C PHE A 92 -22.49 -5.52 33.16
N GLY A 93 -21.26 -6.02 33.24
CA GLY A 93 -20.05 -5.25 33.54
C GLY A 93 -19.06 -5.10 32.37
N GLY A 94 -19.42 -5.58 31.18
CA GLY A 94 -18.55 -5.59 29.98
C GLY A 94 -18.20 -7.00 29.52
N ALA A 95 -17.58 -7.12 28.34
CA ALA A 95 -17.20 -8.41 27.76
C ALA A 95 -15.87 -8.33 27.02
N TRP A 96 -15.07 -9.38 27.11
CA TRP A 96 -13.80 -9.45 26.38
C TRP A 96 -13.36 -10.87 26.12
N ILE A 97 -12.64 -11.06 25.02
CA ILE A 97 -11.99 -12.32 24.70
C ILE A 97 -10.60 -12.32 25.35
N SER A 98 -10.21 -13.43 25.96
CA SER A 98 -8.87 -13.61 26.52
C SER A 98 -7.78 -13.43 25.46
N ALA A 99 -6.56 -13.06 25.87
CA ALA A 99 -5.45 -12.80 24.95
C ALA A 99 -5.12 -13.96 23.99
N ASN A 100 -5.38 -15.21 24.41
CA ASN A 100 -5.22 -16.40 23.57
C ASN A 100 -6.37 -16.63 22.57
N GLY A 101 -7.36 -15.72 22.49
CA GLY A 101 -8.52 -15.81 21.60
C GLY A 101 -9.52 -16.91 21.97
N GLY A 102 -9.35 -17.55 23.13
CA GLY A 102 -10.00 -18.82 23.45
C GLY A 102 -11.27 -18.72 24.28
N THR A 103 -11.41 -17.68 25.10
CA THR A 103 -12.40 -17.59 26.18
C THR A 103 -13.12 -16.25 26.13
N LEU A 104 -14.45 -16.27 26.04
CA LEU A 104 -15.30 -15.11 26.29
C LEU A 104 -15.46 -14.91 27.81
N ASN A 105 -14.98 -13.78 28.31
CA ASN A 105 -15.18 -13.36 29.69
C ASN A 105 -16.30 -12.31 29.74
N ILE A 106 -17.18 -12.41 30.73
CA ILE A 106 -18.26 -11.45 30.97
C ILE A 106 -18.11 -10.89 32.37
N GLY A 107 -17.93 -9.57 32.46
CA GLY A 107 -17.97 -8.83 33.71
C GLY A 107 -19.39 -8.87 34.30
N VAL A 108 -19.52 -9.19 35.58
CA VAL A 108 -20.81 -9.18 36.30
C VAL A 108 -20.67 -8.60 37.70
N THR A 109 -21.69 -7.90 38.18
CA THR A 109 -21.69 -7.27 39.52
C THR A 109 -22.29 -8.17 40.61
N THR A 110 -23.06 -9.21 40.25
CA THR A 110 -23.75 -10.12 41.18
C THR A 110 -23.41 -11.59 40.91
N ASP A 111 -23.56 -12.44 41.92
CA ASP A 111 -23.27 -13.88 41.77
C ASP A 111 -24.41 -14.59 41.01
N ALA A 112 -25.63 -14.06 41.06
CA ALA A 112 -26.75 -14.52 40.26
C ALA A 112 -26.49 -14.32 38.76
N ALA A 113 -25.96 -13.16 38.37
CA ALA A 113 -25.52 -12.91 37.00
C ALA A 113 -24.38 -13.85 36.58
N ALA A 114 -23.44 -14.15 37.47
CA ALA A 114 -22.34 -15.08 37.18
C ALA A 114 -22.83 -16.49 36.79
N ALA A 115 -23.89 -16.97 37.46
CA ALA A 115 -24.51 -18.25 37.13
C ALA A 115 -25.12 -18.26 35.70
N ARG A 116 -25.76 -17.16 35.28
CA ARG A 116 -26.32 -17.00 33.93
C ARG A 116 -25.24 -17.00 32.84
N VAL A 117 -24.13 -16.29 33.08
CA VAL A 117 -22.96 -16.30 32.18
C VAL A 117 -22.40 -17.71 31.99
N THR A 118 -22.27 -18.45 33.09
CA THR A 118 -21.75 -19.83 33.06
C THR A 118 -22.68 -20.77 32.29
N ALA A 119 -23.99 -20.62 32.48
CA ALA A 119 -25.01 -21.39 31.74
C ALA A 119 -24.98 -21.11 30.23
N ALA A 120 -24.55 -19.92 29.81
CA ALA A 120 -24.38 -19.54 28.41
C ALA A 120 -23.00 -19.98 27.82
N GLY A 121 -22.17 -20.67 28.59
CA GLY A 121 -20.86 -21.17 28.13
C GLY A 121 -19.73 -20.13 28.15
N ALA A 122 -19.95 -18.95 28.72
CA ALA A 122 -18.94 -17.92 28.92
C ALA A 122 -18.36 -17.98 30.35
N THR A 123 -17.25 -17.27 30.60
CA THR A 123 -16.60 -17.23 31.92
C THR A 123 -16.99 -15.95 32.68
N PRO A 124 -17.69 -16.04 33.82
CA PRO A 124 -18.01 -14.85 34.62
C PRO A 124 -16.77 -14.28 35.29
N LYS A 125 -16.70 -12.96 35.35
CA LYS A 125 -15.69 -12.19 36.09
C LYS A 125 -16.38 -11.19 36.98
N LYS A 126 -16.19 -11.34 38.30
CA LYS A 126 -16.76 -10.39 39.26
C LYS A 126 -16.09 -9.03 39.09
N VAL A 127 -16.88 -7.98 38.89
CA VAL A 127 -16.40 -6.61 38.72
C VAL A 127 -17.16 -5.64 39.62
N ALA A 128 -16.57 -4.48 39.88
CA ALA A 128 -17.12 -3.47 40.80
C ALA A 128 -18.17 -2.56 40.13
N ARG A 129 -18.03 -2.32 38.82
CA ARG A 129 -18.85 -1.36 38.07
C ARG A 129 -19.56 -2.05 36.92
N SER A 130 -20.82 -1.69 36.70
CA SER A 130 -21.54 -2.10 35.50
C SER A 130 -21.05 -1.35 34.26
N GLU A 131 -21.33 -1.89 33.08
CA GLU A 131 -21.08 -1.23 31.79
C GLU A 131 -21.76 0.15 31.75
N GLN A 132 -23.00 0.25 32.25
CA GLN A 132 -23.74 1.51 32.34
C GLN A 132 -23.02 2.56 33.20
N THR A 133 -22.41 2.12 34.31
CA THR A 133 -21.62 3.00 35.19
C THR A 133 -20.36 3.51 34.47
N LEU A 134 -19.64 2.62 33.79
CA LEU A 134 -18.44 2.98 33.02
C LEU A 134 -18.76 3.89 31.83
N ALA A 135 -19.86 3.63 31.13
CA ALA A 135 -20.36 4.49 30.06
C ALA A 135 -20.72 5.89 30.56
N GLY A 136 -21.35 5.99 31.75
CA GLY A 136 -21.62 7.28 32.39
C GLY A 136 -20.35 8.06 32.76
N ILE A 137 -19.30 7.37 33.21
CA ILE A 137 -17.98 7.98 33.46
C ILE A 137 -17.35 8.48 32.16
N LYS A 138 -17.33 7.65 31.11
CA LYS A 138 -16.81 8.04 29.79
C LYS A 138 -17.57 9.25 29.22
N SER A 139 -18.90 9.29 29.36
CA SER A 139 -19.72 10.40 28.87
C SER A 139 -19.38 11.74 29.55
N LYS A 140 -19.02 11.75 30.83
CA LYS A 140 -18.53 12.96 31.51
C LYS A 140 -17.18 13.43 30.97
N LEU A 141 -16.28 12.52 30.63
CA LEU A 141 -15.03 12.85 29.95
C LEU A 141 -15.29 13.37 28.53
N ASP A 142 -16.21 12.75 27.78
CA ASP A 142 -16.61 13.18 26.43
C ASP A 142 -17.13 14.64 26.43
N ALA A 143 -17.81 15.06 27.51
CA ALA A 143 -18.33 16.42 27.68
C ALA A 143 -17.30 17.45 28.18
N THR A 144 -16.07 17.04 28.48
CA THR A 144 -15.04 17.91 29.08
C THR A 144 -13.91 18.18 28.08
N SER A 145 -13.52 19.44 27.91
CA SER A 145 -12.41 19.81 27.02
C SER A 145 -11.07 19.25 27.52
N ALA A 146 -10.32 18.62 26.62
CA ALA A 146 -9.03 18.00 26.90
C ALA A 146 -7.88 18.75 26.23
N ASP A 147 -6.71 18.72 26.87
CA ASP A 147 -5.47 19.23 26.28
C ASP A 147 -5.01 18.32 25.13
N LYS A 148 -4.35 18.88 24.10
CA LYS A 148 -3.81 18.13 22.94
C LYS A 148 -2.82 17.02 23.29
N SER A 149 -2.26 17.03 24.49
CA SER A 149 -1.40 15.98 25.03
C SER A 149 -2.17 14.78 25.59
N VAL A 150 -3.49 14.88 25.77
CA VAL A 150 -4.40 13.76 26.04
C VAL A 150 -4.95 13.28 24.70
N THR A 151 -4.61 12.06 24.31
CA THR A 151 -4.83 11.54 22.95
C THR A 151 -6.09 10.67 22.80
N GLY A 152 -6.75 10.32 23.90
CA GLY A 152 -8.06 9.67 23.88
C GLY A 152 -8.45 9.04 25.22
N TRP A 153 -9.66 8.49 25.28
CA TRP A 153 -10.15 7.73 26.43
C TRP A 153 -11.22 6.71 26.02
N TYR A 154 -11.28 5.58 26.72
CA TYR A 154 -12.19 4.46 26.43
C TYR A 154 -12.50 3.65 27.67
N VAL A 155 -13.55 2.83 27.61
CA VAL A 155 -13.87 1.84 28.65
C VAL A 155 -13.03 0.58 28.40
N GLU A 156 -12.27 0.14 29.39
CA GLU A 156 -11.49 -1.10 29.37
C GLU A 156 -12.19 -2.15 30.23
N ASP A 157 -13.03 -2.97 29.59
CA ASP A 157 -13.86 -3.99 30.23
C ASP A 157 -13.02 -4.97 31.07
N SER A 158 -11.85 -5.37 30.56
CA SER A 158 -10.99 -6.37 31.20
C SER A 158 -10.44 -5.94 32.57
N THR A 159 -10.32 -4.63 32.79
CA THR A 159 -9.87 -4.06 34.07
C THR A 159 -10.98 -3.32 34.82
N ASN A 160 -12.18 -3.23 34.23
CA ASN A 160 -13.34 -2.53 34.76
C ASN A 160 -13.04 -1.05 35.12
N THR A 161 -12.29 -0.38 34.24
CA THR A 161 -11.90 1.03 34.38
C THR A 161 -12.14 1.82 33.08
N VAL A 162 -12.10 3.14 33.17
CA VAL A 162 -11.97 4.03 32.01
C VAL A 162 -10.49 4.40 31.86
N VAL A 163 -9.91 4.09 30.71
CA VAL A 163 -8.51 4.37 30.42
C VAL A 163 -8.41 5.70 29.68
N ILE A 164 -7.56 6.61 30.17
CA ILE A 164 -7.16 7.83 29.47
C ILE A 164 -5.76 7.62 28.90
N THR A 165 -5.62 7.78 27.59
CA THR A 165 -4.32 7.75 26.91
C THR A 165 -3.79 9.19 26.79
N ALA A 166 -2.55 9.41 27.20
CA ALA A 166 -1.88 10.69 27.07
C ALA A 166 -0.42 10.50 26.63
N LYS A 167 0.19 11.54 26.09
CA LYS A 167 1.64 11.59 25.93
C LYS A 167 2.32 11.56 27.29
N SER A 168 3.58 11.15 27.34
CA SER A 168 4.41 11.18 28.55
C SER A 168 4.42 12.58 29.17
N SER A 169 4.45 13.64 28.36
CA SER A 169 4.33 15.04 28.81
C SER A 169 2.92 15.47 29.24
N GLY A 170 1.89 14.69 28.91
CA GLY A 170 0.48 15.01 29.13
C GLY A 170 -0.13 14.42 30.40
N GLN A 171 0.61 13.65 31.20
CA GLN A 171 0.05 12.97 32.37
C GLN A 171 -0.61 13.91 33.39
N ALA A 172 0.01 15.07 33.66
CA ALA A 172 -0.57 16.07 34.55
C ALA A 172 -1.89 16.66 33.99
N LYS A 173 -1.96 16.83 32.67
CA LYS A 173 -3.16 17.30 31.97
C LYS A 173 -4.28 16.26 31.98
N ALA A 174 -3.94 14.97 31.86
CA ALA A 174 -4.90 13.88 32.01
C ALA A 174 -5.52 13.86 33.43
N ARG A 175 -4.71 14.07 34.48
CA ARG A 175 -5.23 14.19 35.86
C ARG A 175 -6.13 15.41 36.04
N ALA A 176 -5.77 16.53 35.40
CA ALA A 176 -6.61 17.74 35.40
C ALA A 176 -7.95 17.51 34.69
N LEU A 177 -7.97 16.77 33.57
CA LEU A 177 -9.19 16.37 32.87
C LEU A 177 -10.11 15.51 33.77
N VAL A 178 -9.54 14.55 34.51
CA VAL A 178 -10.28 13.74 35.49
C VAL A 178 -10.93 14.62 36.57
N ALA A 179 -10.17 15.56 37.14
CA ALA A 179 -10.68 16.48 38.14
C ALA A 179 -11.78 17.40 37.57
N ALA A 180 -11.58 17.94 36.37
CA ALA A 180 -12.52 18.84 35.71
C ALA A 180 -13.83 18.16 35.30
N SER A 181 -13.77 16.89 34.89
CA SER A 181 -14.95 16.10 34.51
C SER A 181 -15.77 15.59 35.71
N GLY A 182 -15.22 15.70 36.94
CA GLY A 182 -15.89 15.24 38.17
C GLY A 182 -16.11 13.72 38.20
N VAL A 183 -15.26 12.95 37.50
CA VAL A 183 -15.32 11.50 37.50
C VAL A 183 -14.51 10.91 38.67
N PRO A 184 -14.92 9.74 39.21
CA PRO A 184 -14.19 9.08 40.29
C PRO A 184 -12.78 8.66 39.83
N ALA A 185 -11.75 9.16 40.52
CA ALA A 185 -10.35 8.93 40.14
C ALA A 185 -9.95 7.46 40.22
N ASP A 186 -10.53 6.68 41.13
CA ASP A 186 -10.34 5.24 41.28
C ASP A 186 -11.00 4.41 40.16
N ALA A 187 -11.83 5.04 39.33
CA ALA A 187 -12.40 4.42 38.13
C ALA A 187 -11.59 4.72 36.87
N VAL A 188 -10.54 5.54 36.96
CA VAL A 188 -9.76 5.99 35.81
C VAL A 188 -8.31 5.53 35.91
N LYS A 189 -7.77 5.03 34.81
CA LYS A 189 -6.34 4.73 34.65
C LYS A 189 -5.75 5.60 33.57
N VAL A 190 -4.66 6.31 33.87
CA VAL A 190 -3.89 7.04 32.85
C VAL A 190 -2.79 6.14 32.31
N VAL A 191 -2.74 5.97 30.99
CA VAL A 191 -1.68 5.25 30.29
C VAL A 191 -0.93 6.20 29.35
N THR A 192 0.36 5.98 29.19
CA THR A 192 1.21 6.80 28.33
C THR A 192 1.40 6.17 26.96
N ASN A 193 1.14 6.93 25.91
CA ASN A 193 1.52 6.63 24.54
C ASN A 193 1.93 7.93 23.85
N ASP A 194 3.21 8.04 23.49
CA ASP A 194 3.74 9.22 22.80
C ASP A 194 3.34 9.26 21.31
N SER A 195 2.77 8.17 20.79
CA SER A 195 2.16 8.14 19.46
C SER A 195 0.90 9.01 19.45
N THR A 196 0.79 9.88 18.45
CA THR A 196 -0.41 10.71 18.25
C THR A 196 -1.29 10.04 17.20
N PRO A 197 -2.55 9.67 17.53
CA PRO A 197 -3.51 9.24 16.53
C PRO A 197 -3.63 10.31 15.44
N ARG A 198 -3.56 9.91 14.19
CA ARG A 198 -3.76 10.79 13.04
C ARG A 198 -4.74 10.12 12.07
N PRO A 199 -5.59 10.89 11.38
CA PRO A 199 -6.29 10.37 10.21
C PRO A 199 -5.29 9.75 9.25
N LEU A 200 -5.66 8.64 8.61
CA LEU A 200 -4.88 8.06 7.52
C LEU A 200 -5.60 8.40 6.22
N ALA A 201 -4.89 8.99 5.27
CA ALA A 201 -5.41 9.33 3.95
C ALA A 201 -4.48 8.76 2.87
N ASP A 202 -5.03 8.34 1.74
CA ASP A 202 -4.24 7.84 0.62
C ASP A 202 -3.88 8.97 -0.34
N ILE A 203 -2.75 8.81 -1.03
CA ILE A 203 -2.39 9.59 -2.21
C ILE A 203 -2.63 8.68 -3.41
N ARG A 204 -3.57 9.07 -4.27
CA ARG A 204 -3.84 8.39 -5.54
C ARG A 204 -3.75 9.40 -6.68
N GLY A 205 -3.30 8.95 -7.84
CA GLY A 205 -3.35 9.77 -9.04
C GLY A 205 -4.78 10.21 -9.35
N GLY A 206 -4.98 11.43 -9.83
CA GLY A 206 -6.29 12.02 -10.10
C GLY A 206 -7.03 12.59 -8.87
N ASP A 207 -6.54 12.37 -7.64
CA ASP A 207 -7.08 13.07 -6.45
C ASP A 207 -6.90 14.59 -6.60
N ALA A 208 -7.87 15.37 -6.09
CA ALA A 208 -7.73 16.82 -5.99
C ALA A 208 -6.74 17.18 -4.86
N TYR A 209 -5.91 18.18 -5.10
CA TYR A 209 -5.18 18.87 -4.05
C TYR A 209 -5.22 20.38 -4.28
N PHE A 210 -5.04 21.12 -3.20
CA PHE A 210 -5.18 22.57 -3.17
C PHE A 210 -3.87 23.21 -2.75
N ILE A 211 -3.41 24.21 -3.49
CA ILE A 211 -2.18 24.96 -3.24
C ILE A 211 -2.56 26.28 -2.60
N GLU A 212 -1.98 26.57 -1.42
CA GLU A 212 -2.29 27.75 -0.60
C GLU A 212 -3.81 27.95 -0.34
N GLN A 213 -4.60 26.87 -0.44
CA GLN A 213 -6.08 26.88 -0.40
C GLN A 213 -6.74 27.76 -1.47
N GLN A 214 -6.02 28.16 -2.52
CA GLN A 214 -6.50 29.06 -3.56
C GLN A 214 -6.67 28.35 -4.91
N PHE A 215 -5.71 27.50 -5.27
CA PHE A 215 -5.66 26.86 -6.57
C PHE A 215 -5.87 25.37 -6.44
N ARG A 216 -6.60 24.78 -7.39
CA ARG A 216 -6.85 23.35 -7.44
C ARG A 216 -6.04 22.75 -8.59
N CYS A 217 -5.30 21.70 -8.28
CA CYS A 217 -4.69 20.81 -9.26
C CYS A 217 -5.02 19.36 -8.93
N SER A 218 -4.54 18.45 -9.78
CA SER A 218 -4.72 17.02 -9.64
C SER A 218 -3.39 16.33 -9.35
N VAL A 219 -3.41 15.34 -8.47
CA VAL A 219 -2.24 14.50 -8.19
C VAL A 219 -1.88 13.69 -9.45
N GLY A 220 -0.60 13.69 -9.83
CA GLY A 220 -0.11 12.91 -10.97
C GLY A 220 0.13 11.46 -10.59
N PHE A 221 1.25 11.17 -9.94
CA PHE A 221 1.57 9.83 -9.46
C PHE A 221 2.19 9.88 -8.08
N ALA A 222 1.83 8.91 -7.24
CA ALA A 222 2.48 8.70 -5.97
C ALA A 222 3.95 8.28 -6.19
N VAL A 223 4.85 8.96 -5.50
CA VAL A 223 6.27 8.62 -5.42
C VAL A 223 6.64 8.41 -3.95
N GLN A 224 7.79 7.81 -3.68
CA GLN A 224 8.27 7.71 -2.30
C GLN A 224 8.36 9.11 -1.68
N GLY A 225 7.67 9.30 -0.56
CA GLY A 225 7.63 10.57 0.18
C GLY A 225 6.65 11.63 -0.35
N GLY A 226 5.84 11.34 -1.39
CA GLY A 226 4.82 12.29 -1.85
C GLY A 226 4.23 11.98 -3.22
N PHE A 227 4.08 13.00 -4.06
CA PHE A 227 3.58 12.84 -5.43
C PHE A 227 4.15 13.85 -6.41
N VAL A 228 4.18 13.47 -7.69
CA VAL A 228 4.48 14.36 -8.80
C VAL A 228 3.23 15.03 -9.34
N THR A 229 3.38 16.24 -9.86
CA THR A 229 2.32 17.09 -10.42
C THR A 229 2.90 18.04 -11.47
N ALA A 230 2.13 18.98 -12.01
CA ALA A 230 2.61 20.01 -12.93
C ALA A 230 3.33 21.15 -12.17
N GLY A 231 4.30 21.80 -12.82
CA GLY A 231 5.10 22.87 -12.22
C GLY A 231 4.30 24.16 -12.07
N HIS A 232 3.45 24.48 -13.05
CA HIS A 232 2.61 25.69 -12.98
C HIS A 232 1.59 25.68 -11.83
N CYS A 233 1.38 24.53 -11.16
CA CYS A 233 0.46 24.43 -10.02
C CYS A 233 0.97 25.13 -8.75
N GLY A 234 2.28 25.36 -8.60
CA GLY A 234 2.83 25.99 -7.40
C GLY A 234 4.34 26.17 -7.42
N GLN A 235 4.84 26.98 -6.50
CA GLN A 235 6.25 27.32 -6.34
C GLN A 235 6.87 26.58 -5.15
N PRO A 236 8.19 26.34 -5.13
CA PRO A 236 8.86 25.73 -3.99
C PRO A 236 8.59 26.51 -2.70
N GLY A 237 8.08 25.83 -1.68
CA GLY A 237 7.67 26.44 -0.40
C GLY A 237 6.16 26.55 -0.21
N ASP A 238 5.37 26.50 -1.28
CA ASP A 238 3.91 26.55 -1.18
C ASP A 238 3.36 25.34 -0.43
N THR A 239 2.42 25.61 0.47
CA THR A 239 1.69 24.61 1.25
C THR A 239 0.56 24.00 0.43
N THR A 240 0.29 22.72 0.70
CA THR A 240 -0.73 21.95 0.00
C THR A 240 -1.70 21.29 0.98
N ALA A 241 -2.95 21.18 0.57
CA ALA A 241 -4.01 20.47 1.27
C ALA A 241 -4.67 19.42 0.36
N GLY A 242 -4.99 18.26 0.91
CA GLY A 242 -5.69 17.19 0.21
C GLY A 242 -7.21 17.34 0.29
N ALA A 243 -7.92 16.25 0.03
CA ALA A 243 -9.37 16.20 0.18
C ALA A 243 -9.82 16.66 1.58
N GLY A 244 -10.89 17.45 1.65
CA GLY A 244 -11.41 18.00 2.91
C GLY A 244 -10.53 19.09 3.54
N ASN A 245 -9.63 19.72 2.77
CA ASN A 245 -8.68 20.75 3.24
C ASN A 245 -7.73 20.25 4.34
N VAL A 246 -7.44 18.95 4.36
CA VAL A 246 -6.47 18.38 5.32
C VAL A 246 -5.05 18.76 4.89
N PRO A 247 -4.23 19.37 5.77
CA PRO A 247 -2.84 19.72 5.45
C PRO A 247 -2.06 18.50 4.95
N GLN A 248 -1.53 18.59 3.73
CA GLN A 248 -0.98 17.46 3.00
C GLN A 248 0.54 17.50 2.88
N GLY A 249 1.11 18.66 2.55
CA GLY A 249 2.54 18.74 2.25
C GLY A 249 2.99 20.09 1.76
N THR A 250 4.17 20.11 1.13
CA THR A 250 4.80 21.31 0.58
C THR A 250 5.39 21.02 -0.79
N VAL A 251 5.26 21.96 -1.72
CA VAL A 251 5.93 21.90 -3.02
C VAL A 251 7.44 22.01 -2.79
N ARG A 252 8.20 20.99 -3.23
CA ARG A 252 9.67 20.94 -3.04
C ARG A 252 10.43 21.31 -4.30
N GLN A 253 9.87 20.98 -5.46
CA GLN A 253 10.46 21.24 -6.77
C GLN A 253 9.35 21.69 -7.71
N SER A 254 9.66 22.65 -8.58
CA SER A 254 8.78 23.13 -9.63
C SER A 254 9.63 23.62 -10.80
N THR A 255 9.20 23.29 -12.02
CA THR A 255 9.78 23.77 -13.28
C THR A 255 8.63 24.17 -14.17
N PHE A 256 8.51 25.48 -14.44
CA PHE A 256 7.59 26.08 -15.42
C PHE A 256 7.91 27.58 -15.58
N PRO A 257 7.97 28.14 -16.80
CA PRO A 257 8.04 27.45 -18.10
C PRO A 257 9.48 26.96 -18.40
N GLY A 258 9.76 26.59 -19.66
CA GLY A 258 11.12 26.29 -20.15
C GLY A 258 11.34 24.81 -20.47
N ASN A 259 12.21 24.17 -19.70
CA ASN A 259 12.61 22.78 -19.94
C ASN A 259 11.57 21.74 -19.48
N GLY A 260 10.35 22.18 -19.13
CA GLY A 260 9.26 21.27 -18.77
C GLY A 260 8.17 21.98 -17.98
N ASP A 261 7.17 21.18 -17.60
CA ASP A 261 6.09 21.56 -16.70
C ASP A 261 5.85 20.45 -15.68
N PHE A 262 6.63 20.44 -14.61
CA PHE A 262 6.55 19.44 -13.54
C PHE A 262 6.90 19.99 -12.18
N GLY A 263 6.35 19.34 -11.16
CA GLY A 263 6.67 19.59 -9.77
C GLY A 263 6.61 18.32 -8.92
N PHE A 264 7.16 18.42 -7.71
CA PHE A 264 7.12 17.39 -6.68
C PHE A 264 6.61 18.00 -5.39
N VAL A 265 5.56 17.40 -4.83
CA VAL A 265 5.02 17.73 -3.51
C VAL A 265 5.46 16.64 -2.55
N GLN A 266 6.20 17.05 -1.51
CA GLN A 266 6.51 16.16 -0.40
C GLN A 266 5.37 16.19 0.60
N THR A 267 4.84 15.01 0.95
CA THR A 267 3.70 14.90 1.86
C THR A 267 4.13 14.54 3.27
N ASN A 268 3.30 14.93 4.24
CA ASN A 268 3.46 14.53 5.62
C ASN A 268 2.96 13.08 5.84
N ALA A 269 3.23 12.53 7.02
CA ALA A 269 2.96 11.14 7.34
C ALA A 269 1.47 10.77 7.48
N THR A 270 0.56 11.74 7.44
CA THR A 270 -0.91 11.54 7.40
C THR A 270 -1.31 10.92 6.06
N PHE A 271 -0.54 11.18 5.01
CA PHE A 271 -0.82 10.74 3.65
C PHE A 271 0.08 9.57 3.25
N THR A 272 -0.53 8.48 2.81
CA THR A 272 0.16 7.27 2.37
C THR A 272 0.20 7.23 0.83
N PRO A 273 1.40 7.27 0.22
CA PRO A 273 1.58 7.01 -1.21
C PRO A 273 1.02 5.63 -1.60
N THR A 274 0.14 5.57 -2.60
CA THR A 274 -0.42 4.30 -3.10
C THR A 274 -0.18 4.12 -4.60
N PRO A 275 -0.01 2.88 -5.10
CA PRO A 275 0.26 2.61 -6.51
C PRO A 275 -1.03 2.63 -7.36
N PHE A 276 -1.92 3.60 -7.13
CA PHE A 276 -3.23 3.65 -7.77
C PHE A 276 -3.54 5.03 -8.35
N VAL A 277 -4.25 5.03 -9.47
CA VAL A 277 -4.85 6.21 -10.07
C VAL A 277 -6.36 6.05 -9.99
N ASN A 278 -7.06 7.04 -9.46
CA ASN A 278 -8.51 7.10 -9.50
C ASN A 278 -8.98 7.26 -10.93
N THR A 279 -9.95 6.47 -11.33
CA THR A 279 -10.67 6.63 -12.58
C THR A 279 -12.15 6.87 -12.30
N THR A 280 -12.69 7.87 -12.99
CA THR A 280 -14.09 8.25 -12.88
C THR A 280 -14.66 8.44 -14.27
N SER A 281 -15.69 7.67 -14.61
CA SER A 281 -16.58 8.01 -15.71
C SER A 281 -17.72 8.87 -15.15
N ASN A 282 -18.32 9.71 -15.99
CA ASN A 282 -19.34 10.73 -15.64
C ASN A 282 -20.62 10.20 -14.96
N THR A 283 -20.70 8.92 -14.60
CA THR A 283 -21.89 8.27 -14.02
C THR A 283 -21.59 7.17 -12.98
N GLN A 284 -20.34 6.99 -12.52
CA GLN A 284 -19.98 5.83 -11.67
C GLN A 284 -19.10 6.17 -10.45
N ALA A 285 -19.15 5.31 -9.43
CA ALA A 285 -18.25 5.33 -8.27
C ALA A 285 -16.78 5.31 -8.71
N VAL A 286 -15.92 5.98 -7.93
CA VAL A 286 -14.47 6.01 -8.18
C VAL A 286 -13.93 4.59 -8.24
N GLN A 287 -13.37 4.21 -9.39
CA GLN A 287 -12.58 2.99 -9.55
C GLN A 287 -11.10 3.35 -9.45
N THR A 288 -10.23 2.36 -9.25
CA THR A 288 -8.78 2.57 -9.28
C THR A 288 -8.11 1.69 -10.33
N VAL A 289 -7.12 2.26 -11.01
CA VAL A 289 -6.22 1.53 -11.92
C VAL A 289 -4.87 1.37 -11.23
N PRO A 290 -4.32 0.15 -11.14
CA PRO A 290 -2.99 -0.06 -10.57
C PRO A 290 -1.91 0.52 -11.48
N VAL A 291 -0.84 1.04 -10.86
CA VAL A 291 0.37 1.49 -11.52
C VAL A 291 1.43 0.41 -11.38
N ALA A 292 1.76 -0.24 -12.49
CA ALA A 292 2.76 -1.32 -12.51
C ALA A 292 4.16 -0.83 -12.90
N GLY A 293 4.28 0.33 -13.53
CA GLY A 293 5.54 0.88 -14.00
C GLY A 293 5.35 2.17 -14.80
N SER A 294 6.38 2.59 -15.52
CA SER A 294 6.42 3.82 -16.31
C SER A 294 6.92 3.60 -17.74
N GLN A 295 6.62 2.44 -18.33
CA GLN A 295 6.94 2.17 -19.73
C GLN A 295 6.19 3.14 -20.64
N GLU A 296 6.94 3.94 -21.39
CA GLU A 296 6.41 5.02 -22.22
C GLU A 296 5.73 4.48 -23.50
N ALA A 297 4.51 4.91 -23.77
CA ALA A 297 3.72 4.48 -24.91
C ALA A 297 4.18 5.18 -26.22
N PRO A 298 4.16 4.50 -27.37
CA PRO A 298 4.53 5.11 -28.66
C PRO A 298 3.43 6.05 -29.20
N VAL A 299 3.77 6.83 -30.24
CA VAL A 299 2.77 7.60 -31.00
C VAL A 299 1.74 6.64 -31.61
N GLY A 300 0.46 7.00 -31.56
CA GLY A 300 -0.68 6.18 -31.96
C GLY A 300 -1.23 5.28 -30.86
N ALA A 301 -0.53 5.12 -29.73
CA ALA A 301 -1.02 4.30 -28.63
C ALA A 301 -2.25 4.90 -27.95
N ALA A 302 -3.14 4.03 -27.49
CA ALA A 302 -4.25 4.42 -26.61
C ALA A 302 -3.70 4.96 -25.29
N ILE A 303 -4.28 6.06 -24.84
CA ILE A 303 -3.85 6.75 -23.63
C ILE A 303 -5.05 7.38 -22.93
N CYS A 304 -5.04 7.33 -21.60
CA CYS A 304 -6.07 7.90 -20.75
C CYS A 304 -5.45 8.87 -19.77
N ARG A 305 -6.16 9.94 -19.45
CA ARG A 305 -5.79 10.88 -18.39
C ARG A 305 -6.86 10.91 -17.32
N SER A 306 -6.45 11.12 -16.08
CA SER A 306 -7.35 11.29 -14.94
C SER A 306 -7.04 12.60 -14.24
N GLY A 307 -8.08 13.42 -14.09
CA GLY A 307 -8.01 14.71 -13.44
C GLY A 307 -9.24 14.93 -12.58
N SER A 308 -9.09 15.78 -11.58
CA SER A 308 -10.10 16.01 -10.57
C SER A 308 -11.30 16.83 -11.09
N THR A 309 -11.17 17.55 -12.21
CA THR A 309 -12.25 18.36 -12.78
C THR A 309 -13.12 17.54 -13.73
N THR A 310 -12.52 16.92 -14.74
CA THR A 310 -13.30 16.23 -15.79
C THR A 310 -13.26 14.71 -15.68
N GLY A 311 -12.60 14.16 -14.66
CA GLY A 311 -12.47 12.73 -14.42
C GLY A 311 -11.55 12.06 -15.43
N THR A 312 -11.89 10.84 -15.84
CA THR A 312 -11.10 10.08 -16.82
C THR A 312 -11.56 10.35 -18.24
N ARG A 313 -10.61 10.64 -19.14
CA ARG A 313 -10.83 10.74 -20.60
C ARG A 313 -9.71 10.03 -21.32
N CYS A 314 -10.02 9.48 -22.49
CA CYS A 314 -9.08 8.68 -23.26
C CYS A 314 -9.06 9.10 -24.73
N GLY A 315 -7.98 8.75 -25.42
CA GLY A 315 -7.73 9.01 -26.82
C GLY A 315 -6.38 8.41 -27.22
N THR A 316 -5.59 9.14 -28.00
CA THR A 316 -4.33 8.64 -28.58
C THR A 316 -3.19 9.63 -28.47
N VAL A 317 -1.96 9.10 -28.38
CA VAL A 317 -0.73 9.89 -28.50
C VAL A 317 -0.58 10.35 -29.96
N LEU A 318 -0.42 11.66 -30.18
CA LEU A 318 -0.29 12.25 -31.52
C LEU A 318 1.16 12.59 -31.87
N ALA A 319 1.92 13.13 -30.92
CA ALA A 319 3.32 13.51 -31.12
C ALA A 319 4.10 13.52 -29.80
N LYS A 320 5.42 13.42 -29.90
CA LYS A 320 6.35 13.55 -28.76
C LYS A 320 7.31 14.71 -29.01
N ASN A 321 7.97 15.18 -27.95
CA ASN A 321 8.91 16.29 -28.01
C ASN A 321 8.28 17.56 -28.62
N GLN A 322 7.03 17.83 -28.26
CA GLN A 322 6.29 19.01 -28.66
C GLN A 322 6.75 20.22 -27.84
N THR A 323 6.99 21.33 -28.52
CA THR A 323 7.10 22.65 -27.88
C THR A 323 5.74 23.33 -27.90
N VAL A 324 5.32 23.87 -26.76
CA VAL A 324 4.08 24.63 -26.59
C VAL A 324 4.43 26.02 -26.07
N ASN A 325 3.87 27.06 -26.70
CA ASN A 325 4.09 28.44 -26.28
C ASN A 325 2.92 28.90 -25.41
N TYR A 326 3.09 28.87 -24.08
CA TYR A 326 2.14 29.43 -23.14
C TYR A 326 2.35 30.94 -22.96
N PRO A 327 1.37 31.69 -22.41
CA PRO A 327 1.55 33.11 -22.09
C PRO A 327 2.78 33.40 -21.21
N GLU A 328 3.12 32.47 -20.31
CA GLU A 328 4.25 32.57 -19.38
C GLU A 328 5.59 32.26 -20.07
N GLY A 329 5.58 31.48 -21.15
CA GLY A 329 6.76 31.11 -21.93
C GLY A 329 6.64 29.77 -22.64
N ALA A 330 7.64 29.46 -23.45
CA ALA A 330 7.73 28.17 -24.14
C ALA A 330 8.03 27.03 -23.17
N VAL A 331 7.32 25.92 -23.30
CA VAL A 331 7.61 24.64 -22.63
C VAL A 331 7.95 23.61 -23.70
N THR A 332 9.10 22.95 -23.53
CA THR A 332 9.62 21.97 -24.50
C THR A 332 9.47 20.54 -23.99
N GLY A 333 9.59 19.54 -24.88
CA GLY A 333 9.63 18.13 -24.47
C GLY A 333 8.27 17.46 -24.20
N LEU A 334 7.16 18.15 -24.42
CA LEU A 334 5.82 17.64 -24.08
C LEU A 334 5.36 16.53 -25.04
N THR A 335 4.44 15.69 -24.57
CA THR A 335 3.71 14.75 -25.42
C THR A 335 2.33 15.30 -25.75
N ARG A 336 1.97 15.32 -27.03
CA ARG A 336 0.70 15.83 -27.56
C ARG A 336 -0.31 14.70 -27.74
N THR A 337 -1.56 14.94 -27.39
CA THR A 337 -2.67 13.98 -27.50
C THR A 337 -3.95 14.65 -28.00
N ASN A 338 -4.94 13.88 -28.43
CA ASN A 338 -6.30 14.36 -28.78
C ASN A 338 -7.31 14.22 -27.62
N VAL A 339 -6.84 13.98 -26.39
CA VAL A 339 -7.71 13.90 -25.23
C VAL A 339 -8.00 15.32 -24.76
N CYS A 340 -9.25 15.64 -24.43
CA CYS A 340 -9.59 16.95 -23.85
C CYS A 340 -9.03 17.09 -22.42
N ALA A 341 -8.96 18.30 -21.87
CA ALA A 341 -8.72 18.60 -20.45
C ALA A 341 -9.24 20.00 -20.13
N GLU A 342 -9.54 20.26 -18.85
CA GLU A 342 -10.01 21.58 -18.39
C GLU A 342 -9.26 22.05 -17.14
N GLY A 343 -9.50 23.29 -16.72
CA GLY A 343 -8.89 23.87 -15.52
C GLY A 343 -9.07 22.97 -14.30
N GLY A 344 -7.99 22.70 -13.58
CA GLY A 344 -7.96 21.79 -12.43
C GLY A 344 -7.61 20.33 -12.76
N ASP A 345 -7.59 19.93 -14.04
CA ASP A 345 -7.00 18.65 -14.46
C ASP A 345 -5.46 18.69 -14.54
N SER A 346 -4.89 19.90 -14.51
CA SER A 346 -3.45 20.14 -14.40
C SER A 346 -2.78 19.28 -13.33
N GLY A 347 -1.63 18.71 -13.65
CA GLY A 347 -0.91 17.76 -12.80
C GLY A 347 -1.46 16.32 -12.83
N GLY A 348 -2.69 16.11 -13.31
CA GLY A 348 -3.36 14.81 -13.30
C GLY A 348 -2.65 13.74 -14.12
N SER A 349 -2.86 12.48 -13.73
CA SER A 349 -2.17 11.29 -14.25
C SER A 349 -2.47 11.01 -15.72
N TRP A 350 -1.47 10.57 -16.48
CA TRP A 350 -1.63 9.92 -17.79
C TRP A 350 -1.21 8.46 -17.75
N LEU A 351 -2.07 7.55 -18.20
CA LEU A 351 -1.89 6.11 -18.22
C LEU A 351 -2.04 5.53 -19.63
N SER A 352 -1.21 4.54 -19.96
CA SER A 352 -1.46 3.59 -21.05
C SER A 352 -1.51 2.19 -20.45
N GLY A 353 -2.70 1.59 -20.38
CA GLY A 353 -2.93 0.42 -19.53
C GLY A 353 -2.62 0.73 -18.06
N ASN A 354 -1.70 -0.03 -17.46
CA ASN A 354 -1.21 0.16 -16.10
C ASN A 354 0.17 0.87 -16.02
N GLN A 355 0.61 1.49 -17.13
CA GLN A 355 1.89 2.18 -17.22
C GLN A 355 1.70 3.69 -17.12
N ALA A 356 2.39 4.30 -16.17
CA ALA A 356 2.39 5.74 -15.92
C ALA A 356 3.20 6.50 -16.99
N GLN A 357 2.54 7.45 -17.65
CA GLN A 357 3.06 8.17 -18.81
C GLN A 357 3.53 9.59 -18.48
N GLY A 358 2.81 10.32 -17.63
CA GLY A 358 3.12 11.72 -17.34
C GLY A 358 2.03 12.48 -16.61
N VAL A 359 2.25 13.79 -16.45
CA VAL A 359 1.32 14.71 -15.76
C VAL A 359 0.79 15.77 -16.71
N THR A 360 -0.49 16.09 -16.61
CA THR A 360 -1.15 17.10 -17.47
C THR A 360 -0.50 18.46 -17.31
N SER A 361 -0.02 19.04 -18.42
CA SER A 361 0.52 20.41 -18.46
C SER A 361 -0.58 21.40 -18.83
N GLY A 362 -1.18 21.24 -20.01
CA GLY A 362 -2.19 22.17 -20.51
C GLY A 362 -2.75 21.70 -21.83
N GLY A 363 -3.69 22.45 -22.40
CA GLY A 363 -4.34 22.06 -23.64
C GLY A 363 -5.10 23.18 -24.33
N SER A 364 -5.77 22.83 -25.42
CA SER A 364 -6.67 23.68 -26.19
C SER A 364 -8.04 23.02 -26.32
N GLY A 365 -9.08 23.82 -26.56
CA GLY A 365 -10.45 23.32 -26.65
C GLY A 365 -11.08 23.04 -25.29
N ASP A 366 -12.06 22.12 -25.24
CA ASP A 366 -12.78 21.73 -24.03
C ASP A 366 -13.32 20.29 -24.12
N CYS A 367 -13.86 19.74 -23.04
CA CYS A 367 -14.39 18.38 -23.05
C CYS A 367 -15.78 18.22 -23.69
N THR A 368 -16.34 19.27 -24.27
CA THR A 368 -17.60 19.26 -25.03
C THR A 368 -17.34 19.23 -26.53
N ARG A 369 -16.38 20.01 -27.02
CA ARG A 369 -16.04 20.19 -28.44
C ARG A 369 -14.80 19.40 -28.86
N GLY A 370 -14.08 18.83 -27.89
CA GLY A 370 -12.78 18.20 -28.10
C GLY A 370 -11.66 19.23 -28.06
N GLY A 371 -10.44 18.73 -28.18
CA GLY A 371 -9.26 19.53 -27.96
C GLY A 371 -7.99 18.71 -28.00
N GLU A 372 -6.86 19.39 -27.81
CA GLU A 372 -5.56 18.74 -27.66
C GLU A 372 -5.01 19.02 -26.28
N THR A 373 -4.49 17.98 -25.63
CA THR A 373 -3.83 18.13 -24.34
C THR A 373 -2.40 17.66 -24.43
N PHE A 374 -1.53 18.40 -23.76
CA PHE A 374 -0.11 18.16 -23.63
C PHE A 374 0.20 17.70 -22.21
N PHE A 375 1.09 16.71 -22.09
CA PHE A 375 1.56 16.23 -20.80
C PHE A 375 3.08 16.16 -20.75
N GLN A 376 3.60 16.40 -19.57
CA GLN A 376 5.02 16.26 -19.27
C GLN A 376 5.35 14.79 -19.01
N PRO A 377 6.28 14.17 -19.77
CA PRO A 377 6.64 12.77 -19.59
C PRO A 377 7.16 12.47 -18.18
N LEU A 378 6.64 11.40 -17.56
CA LEU A 378 6.96 11.03 -16.18
C LEU A 378 8.44 10.70 -15.97
N ALA A 379 9.06 10.03 -16.95
CA ALA A 379 10.45 9.59 -16.85
C ALA A 379 11.42 10.77 -16.57
N GLU A 380 11.16 11.93 -17.18
CA GLU A 380 11.96 13.13 -16.95
C GLU A 380 11.79 13.66 -15.52
N ILE A 381 10.55 13.71 -15.03
CA ILE A 381 10.24 14.18 -13.66
C ILE A 381 10.95 13.32 -12.62
N LEU A 382 10.87 11.99 -12.78
CA LEU A 382 11.51 11.05 -11.87
C LEU A 382 13.04 11.18 -11.90
N GLN A 383 13.62 11.34 -13.10
CA GLN A 383 15.07 11.45 -13.27
C GLN A 383 15.62 12.77 -12.71
N VAL A 384 15.02 13.91 -13.05
CA VAL A 384 15.49 15.24 -12.62
C VAL A 384 15.42 15.39 -11.10
N ASN A 385 14.41 14.80 -10.47
CA ASN A 385 14.17 14.95 -9.04
C ASN A 385 14.65 13.75 -8.20
N ASN A 386 15.28 12.74 -8.82
CA ASN A 386 15.69 11.49 -8.16
C ASN A 386 14.56 10.82 -7.36
N LEU A 387 13.39 10.69 -7.99
CA LEU A 387 12.18 10.16 -7.36
C LEU A 387 11.91 8.71 -7.77
N THR A 388 11.40 7.93 -6.84
CA THR A 388 10.98 6.53 -7.08
C THR A 388 9.47 6.45 -7.15
N LEU A 389 8.93 6.00 -8.28
CA LEU A 389 7.51 5.74 -8.49
C LEU A 389 7.01 4.62 -7.55
N VAL A 390 5.86 4.83 -6.90
CA VAL A 390 5.18 3.78 -6.14
C VAL A 390 4.43 2.89 -7.10
N THR A 391 4.74 1.59 -7.10
CA THR A 391 4.14 0.60 -8.01
C THR A 391 3.59 -0.60 -7.26
N THR A 392 2.72 -1.36 -7.90
CA THR A 392 2.12 -2.57 -7.31
C THR A 392 3.13 -3.67 -6.99
N ALA A 393 4.32 -3.63 -7.57
CA ALA A 393 5.41 -4.58 -7.27
C ALA A 393 6.30 -4.13 -6.10
N GLY A 394 6.09 -2.93 -5.53
CA GLY A 394 7.07 -2.27 -4.67
C GLY A 394 6.50 -1.51 -3.47
N ASN A 395 5.49 -2.03 -2.77
CA ASN A 395 5.03 -1.44 -1.51
C ASN A 395 4.78 -2.50 -0.41
N GLY A 396 5.87 -3.06 0.12
CA GLY A 396 5.89 -3.79 1.39
C GLY A 396 6.71 -2.99 2.40
N GLY A 397 6.06 -2.18 3.24
CA GLY A 397 6.75 -1.41 4.27
C GLY A 397 5.82 -0.98 5.39
N GLY A 398 5.80 -1.76 6.49
CA GLY A 398 5.10 -1.40 7.72
C GLY A 398 4.97 -2.48 8.80
N GLY A 399 6.08 -3.07 9.28
CA GLY A 399 6.23 -3.49 10.68
C GLY A 399 5.99 -4.96 11.09
N GLY A 400 7.09 -5.72 11.25
CA GLY A 400 7.26 -6.68 12.36
C GLY A 400 7.23 -8.18 12.03
N GLY A 401 8.42 -8.80 12.03
CA GLY A 401 8.69 -10.15 12.53
C GLY A 401 7.91 -11.33 11.94
N ASN A 402 8.46 -11.95 10.89
CA ASN A 402 9.05 -13.29 10.92
C ASN A 402 9.67 -13.59 9.55
N ASP A 403 11.00 -13.63 9.54
CA ASP A 403 11.85 -14.03 8.42
C ASP A 403 11.69 -15.55 8.16
N PRO A 404 11.59 -15.99 6.90
CA PRO A 404 12.27 -17.19 6.45
C PRO A 404 13.56 -16.77 5.75
N SER A 405 14.68 -17.04 6.39
CA SER A 405 16.03 -16.65 5.97
C SER A 405 16.34 -16.96 4.49
N PRO A 406 17.12 -16.10 3.81
CA PRO A 406 17.88 -16.49 2.63
C PRO A 406 19.07 -17.38 3.04
N ALA A 407 19.22 -18.52 2.35
CA ALA A 407 20.40 -19.40 2.48
C ALA A 407 21.66 -18.71 1.89
N PRO A 408 22.87 -19.10 2.34
CA PRO A 408 23.87 -18.13 2.83
C PRO A 408 24.97 -17.76 1.83
N SER A 409 25.53 -16.56 2.00
CA SER A 409 26.88 -16.22 1.53
C SER A 409 27.94 -16.73 2.52
N PRO A 410 29.05 -17.33 2.08
CA PRO A 410 30.26 -17.38 2.88
C PRO A 410 31.05 -16.07 2.74
N SER A 411 31.37 -15.51 3.91
CA SER A 411 32.29 -14.40 4.16
C SER A 411 33.72 -14.73 3.73
N ALA A 412 34.47 -13.73 3.26
CA ALA A 412 35.87 -13.56 3.69
C ALA A 412 36.34 -12.10 3.57
N SER A 413 36.96 -11.66 4.67
CA SER A 413 37.57 -10.37 4.95
C SER A 413 38.77 -10.03 4.07
N ALA A 414 39.06 -8.73 3.97
CA ALA A 414 40.29 -8.18 3.44
C ALA A 414 41.55 -8.62 4.22
N SER A 415 42.57 -9.02 3.47
CA SER A 415 43.98 -8.83 3.81
C SER A 415 44.81 -8.86 2.51
N ASN A 416 45.52 -7.76 2.23
CA ASN A 416 46.63 -7.65 1.28
C ASN A 416 47.93 -7.45 2.10
N PRO A 417 49.18 -7.58 1.58
CA PRO A 417 49.72 -8.06 0.28
C PRO A 417 50.97 -9.00 0.52
N PRO A 418 52.03 -9.15 -0.31
CA PRO A 418 52.27 -8.80 -1.72
C PRO A 418 52.82 -9.98 -2.57
N GLY A 419 52.71 -9.87 -3.91
CA GLY A 419 53.64 -10.57 -4.79
C GLY A 419 53.05 -11.13 -6.08
N GLY A 420 53.42 -10.49 -7.20
CA GLY A 420 53.99 -11.19 -8.35
C GLY A 420 53.04 -11.95 -9.28
N GLY A 421 52.90 -11.42 -10.49
CA GLY A 421 52.89 -12.24 -11.71
C GLY A 421 51.55 -12.54 -12.34
N GLY A 422 51.19 -11.69 -13.30
CA GLY A 422 50.60 -12.04 -14.62
C GLY A 422 49.54 -13.14 -14.74
N GLY A 423 48.35 -12.75 -15.24
CA GLY A 423 47.41 -13.67 -15.89
C GLY A 423 45.96 -13.19 -15.74
N GLY A 424 45.35 -12.74 -16.84
CA GLY A 424 44.04 -12.10 -16.86
C GLY A 424 42.85 -13.01 -16.55
N GLY A 425 41.76 -12.39 -16.08
CA GLY A 425 40.45 -13.00 -15.89
C GLY A 425 39.69 -12.37 -14.73
N GLN A 426 38.51 -11.79 -15.01
CA GLN A 426 37.48 -11.35 -14.05
C GLN A 426 37.78 -10.13 -13.16
N GLN A 427 38.00 -8.96 -13.78
CA GLN A 427 37.99 -7.67 -13.07
C GLN A 427 37.24 -6.56 -13.82
N GLY A 428 36.48 -6.94 -14.85
CA GLY A 428 36.14 -6.09 -15.99
C GLY A 428 35.88 -4.64 -15.63
N CYS A 429 34.83 -4.35 -14.86
CA CYS A 429 34.37 -2.97 -14.65
C CYS A 429 34.34 -2.54 -13.17
N ALA A 430 35.12 -3.19 -12.30
CA ALA A 430 35.18 -2.82 -10.89
C ALA A 430 35.79 -1.41 -10.73
N GLY A 431 35.09 -0.51 -10.03
CA GLY A 431 35.54 0.87 -9.80
C GLY A 431 35.04 1.90 -10.81
N MET A 432 34.03 1.56 -11.63
CA MET A 432 33.33 2.52 -12.49
C MET A 432 32.17 3.19 -11.73
N ASP A 433 32.00 4.51 -11.88
CA ASP A 433 31.03 5.34 -11.17
C ASP A 433 29.58 5.06 -11.59
N ALA A 434 29.39 4.62 -12.83
CA ALA A 434 28.11 4.19 -13.36
C ALA A 434 28.22 2.77 -13.92
N SER A 435 27.16 1.97 -13.73
CA SER A 435 27.05 0.65 -14.35
C SER A 435 25.65 0.40 -14.90
N ALA A 436 25.59 -0.40 -15.96
CA ALA A 436 24.36 -0.87 -16.58
C ALA A 436 24.55 -2.30 -17.03
N SER A 437 23.48 -3.10 -17.04
CA SER A 437 23.52 -4.47 -17.56
C SER A 437 22.61 -4.62 -18.77
N GLY A 438 22.94 -5.59 -19.61
CA GLY A 438 22.16 -5.95 -20.79
C GLY A 438 22.31 -7.43 -21.11
N SER A 439 21.57 -7.90 -22.11
CA SER A 439 21.64 -9.29 -22.55
C SER A 439 21.65 -9.39 -24.07
N MET A 440 22.51 -10.24 -24.58
CA MET A 440 22.61 -10.57 -26.00
C MET A 440 21.99 -11.93 -26.25
N ASN A 441 20.95 -11.98 -27.07
CA ASN A 441 20.20 -13.22 -27.29
C ASN A 441 20.75 -14.04 -28.47
N ARG A 442 21.67 -13.47 -29.26
CA ARG A 442 22.33 -14.14 -30.40
C ARG A 442 23.53 -13.33 -30.91
N ALA A 443 24.42 -13.97 -31.65
CA ALA A 443 25.44 -13.30 -32.46
C ALA A 443 24.80 -12.35 -33.49
N GLY A 444 25.46 -11.22 -33.75
CA GLY A 444 24.99 -10.11 -34.57
C GLY A 444 23.99 -9.18 -33.87
N ALA A 445 23.55 -9.48 -32.64
CA ALA A 445 22.70 -8.59 -31.87
C ALA A 445 23.48 -7.35 -31.40
N GLN A 446 22.79 -6.21 -31.38
CA GLN A 446 23.32 -4.96 -30.84
C GLN A 446 22.40 -4.43 -29.74
N GLN A 447 22.99 -3.88 -28.69
CA GLN A 447 22.27 -3.13 -27.66
C GLN A 447 22.89 -1.77 -27.47
N ILE A 448 22.02 -0.76 -27.42
CA ILE A 448 22.40 0.60 -27.08
C ILE A 448 22.29 0.74 -25.55
N VAL A 449 23.30 1.30 -24.90
CA VAL A 449 23.39 1.38 -23.44
C VAL A 449 23.68 2.84 -23.02
N PRO A 450 23.00 3.36 -21.98
CA PRO A 450 22.02 2.66 -21.13
C PRO A 450 20.62 2.54 -21.74
N ASN A 451 19.97 1.39 -21.56
CA ASN A 451 18.54 1.14 -21.81
C ASN A 451 18.01 1.56 -23.20
N GLY A 452 18.77 1.33 -24.26
CA GLY A 452 18.38 1.71 -25.62
C GLY A 452 18.54 3.20 -25.94
N ARG A 453 19.07 4.00 -25.00
CA ARG A 453 19.10 5.47 -25.06
C ARG A 453 20.53 6.01 -25.13
N PHE A 454 20.65 7.33 -25.13
CA PHE A 454 21.89 8.08 -25.04
C PHE A 454 21.90 8.92 -23.77
N TYR A 455 23.08 9.32 -23.31
CA TYR A 455 23.30 10.21 -22.18
C TYR A 455 23.95 11.51 -22.66
N ARG A 456 23.94 12.55 -21.81
CA ARG A 456 24.61 13.82 -22.09
C ARG A 456 25.84 13.95 -21.17
N ALA A 457 27.00 14.22 -21.75
CA ALA A 457 28.24 14.49 -21.01
C ALA A 457 28.69 15.94 -21.21
N ARG A 458 29.28 16.57 -20.19
CA ARG A 458 29.71 17.98 -20.21
C ARG A 458 31.00 18.21 -21.02
N GLY A 459 31.72 17.13 -21.36
CA GLY A 459 32.98 17.16 -22.10
C GLY A 459 34.16 16.91 -21.16
N GLY A 460 35.16 16.18 -21.64
CA GLY A 460 36.24 15.64 -20.81
C GLY A 460 36.47 14.16 -21.09
N GLN A 461 37.27 13.52 -20.23
CA GLN A 461 37.59 12.10 -20.37
C GLN A 461 36.42 11.23 -19.91
N GLN A 462 36.03 10.29 -20.79
CA GLN A 462 35.05 9.24 -20.54
C GLN A 462 35.78 7.90 -20.61
N GLN A 463 35.48 7.01 -19.68
CA GLN A 463 35.99 5.63 -19.72
C GLN A 463 34.80 4.69 -19.81
N GLY A 464 34.91 3.65 -20.62
CA GLY A 464 33.91 2.60 -20.76
C GLY A 464 34.57 1.24 -20.58
N CYS A 465 33.89 0.36 -19.89
CA CYS A 465 34.27 -1.03 -19.74
C CYS A 465 33.08 -1.93 -20.04
N LEU A 466 33.33 -3.07 -20.68
CA LEU A 466 32.38 -4.16 -20.84
C LEU A 466 32.93 -5.44 -20.19
N SER A 467 32.05 -6.17 -19.50
CA SER A 467 32.30 -7.51 -19.00
C SER A 467 31.12 -8.41 -19.33
N GLY A 468 31.32 -9.43 -20.17
CA GLY A 468 30.35 -10.46 -20.50
C GLY A 468 30.89 -11.88 -20.25
N PRO A 469 30.17 -12.91 -20.72
CA PRO A 469 30.52 -14.32 -20.52
C PRO A 469 31.86 -14.69 -21.16
N GLU A 470 32.57 -15.66 -20.58
CA GLU A 470 33.91 -16.10 -21.05
C GLU A 470 33.86 -16.82 -22.41
N ASP A 471 32.71 -17.41 -22.75
CA ASP A 471 32.46 -18.12 -24.01
C ASP A 471 31.84 -17.22 -25.11
N ALA A 472 31.74 -15.92 -24.86
CA ALA A 472 31.20 -14.94 -25.80
C ALA A 472 32.27 -13.94 -26.29
N ASN A 473 32.02 -13.33 -27.45
CA ASN A 473 32.80 -12.20 -27.97
C ASN A 473 31.85 -11.03 -28.19
N PHE A 474 31.98 -9.98 -27.37
CA PHE A 474 31.16 -8.77 -27.42
C PHE A 474 32.05 -7.54 -27.61
N ASP A 475 31.81 -6.80 -28.69
CA ASP A 475 32.49 -5.53 -28.98
C ASP A 475 31.82 -4.36 -28.25
N LEU A 476 32.60 -3.35 -27.86
CA LEU A 476 32.11 -2.11 -27.26
C LEU A 476 32.45 -0.89 -28.14
N GLU A 477 31.43 -0.10 -28.50
CA GLU A 477 31.59 1.20 -29.14
C GLU A 477 31.03 2.33 -28.28
N LEU A 478 31.66 3.50 -28.35
CA LEU A 478 31.10 4.77 -27.90
C LEU A 478 30.76 5.62 -29.12
N GLN A 479 29.52 6.09 -29.21
CA GLN A 479 29.04 6.93 -30.30
C GLN A 479 28.60 8.29 -29.80
N ARG A 480 28.90 9.36 -30.55
CA ARG A 480 28.48 10.73 -30.28
C ARG A 480 27.47 11.21 -31.33
N TRP A 481 26.45 11.95 -30.90
CA TRP A 481 25.51 12.59 -31.81
C TRP A 481 26.14 13.83 -32.45
N THR A 482 26.09 13.89 -33.78
CA THR A 482 26.63 15.03 -34.56
C THR A 482 25.57 16.08 -34.92
N GLY A 483 24.34 15.92 -34.44
CA GLY A 483 23.18 16.73 -34.88
C GLY A 483 22.40 16.08 -36.02
N ARG A 484 23.01 15.15 -36.77
CA ARG A 484 22.36 14.45 -37.90
C ARG A 484 22.44 12.93 -37.84
N ARG A 485 23.54 12.39 -37.28
CA ARG A 485 23.76 10.95 -37.13
C ARG A 485 24.62 10.64 -35.91
N TRP A 486 24.51 9.41 -35.42
CA TRP A 486 25.45 8.84 -34.46
C TRP A 486 26.76 8.48 -35.16
N GLN A 487 27.87 8.92 -34.60
CA GLN A 487 29.21 8.64 -35.10
C GLN A 487 30.00 7.94 -34.02
N THR A 488 30.59 6.78 -34.32
CA THR A 488 31.51 6.09 -33.41
C THR A 488 32.76 6.94 -33.19
N VAL A 489 33.00 7.31 -31.92
CA VAL A 489 34.11 8.16 -31.49
C VAL A 489 35.17 7.38 -30.70
N ALA A 490 34.84 6.20 -30.18
CA ALA A 490 35.79 5.22 -29.67
C ALA A 490 35.22 3.80 -29.83
N ARG A 491 36.09 2.79 -29.91
CA ARG A 491 35.69 1.37 -29.97
C ARG A 491 36.77 0.46 -29.39
N SER A 492 36.36 -0.71 -28.93
CA SER A 492 37.21 -1.83 -28.52
C SER A 492 36.55 -3.14 -29.00
N THR A 493 37.33 -3.99 -29.68
CA THR A 493 36.83 -5.15 -30.44
C THR A 493 37.78 -6.34 -30.29
N GLY A 494 37.98 -6.78 -29.05
CA GLY A 494 38.83 -7.92 -28.69
C GLY A 494 38.22 -9.27 -29.08
N PRO A 495 38.94 -10.37 -28.78
CA PRO A 495 38.48 -11.72 -29.08
C PRO A 495 37.46 -12.26 -28.04
N THR A 496 37.20 -11.54 -26.95
CA THR A 496 36.36 -11.98 -25.81
C THR A 496 35.23 -10.99 -25.53
N ALA A 497 34.41 -11.23 -24.50
CA ALA A 497 33.39 -10.28 -24.06
C ALA A 497 33.90 -9.30 -22.98
N GLN A 498 35.22 -9.06 -22.92
CA GLN A 498 35.83 -8.12 -22.00
C GLN A 498 36.50 -6.99 -22.78
N GLU A 499 35.92 -5.80 -22.71
CA GLU A 499 36.36 -4.65 -23.48
C GLU A 499 36.61 -3.44 -22.59
N SER A 500 37.53 -2.58 -22.99
CA SER A 500 37.70 -1.26 -22.38
C SER A 500 38.03 -0.22 -23.43
N LEU A 501 37.51 0.98 -23.23
CA LEU A 501 37.80 2.14 -24.07
C LEU A 501 37.89 3.42 -23.24
N THR A 502 38.65 4.38 -23.74
CA THR A 502 38.75 5.72 -23.18
C THR A 502 38.59 6.74 -24.31
N PHE A 503 37.79 7.78 -24.06
CA PHE A 503 37.53 8.84 -25.02
C PHE A 503 37.62 10.20 -24.32
N ASN A 504 38.45 11.11 -24.83
CA ASN A 504 38.47 12.49 -24.35
C ASN A 504 37.96 13.42 -25.45
N GLY A 505 36.90 14.18 -25.17
CA GLY A 505 36.30 15.02 -26.20
C GLY A 505 35.25 16.00 -25.67
N GLN A 506 34.73 16.82 -26.58
CA GLN A 506 33.76 17.87 -26.26
C GLN A 506 32.42 17.29 -25.78
N GLY A 507 31.74 18.08 -24.94
CA GLY A 507 30.40 17.76 -24.46
C GLY A 507 29.39 17.54 -25.58
N GLY A 508 28.36 16.76 -25.29
CA GLY A 508 27.37 16.35 -26.27
C GLY A 508 26.58 15.13 -25.82
N PHE A 509 25.83 14.56 -26.76
CA PHE A 509 25.08 13.34 -26.51
C PHE A 509 25.90 12.13 -26.95
N PHE A 510 25.99 11.15 -26.07
CA PHE A 510 26.80 9.95 -26.25
C PHE A 510 25.95 8.71 -25.97
N ARG A 511 26.29 7.59 -26.60
CA ARG A 511 25.71 6.28 -26.28
C ARG A 511 26.76 5.20 -26.43
N TYR A 512 26.69 4.18 -25.59
CA TYR A 512 27.44 2.96 -25.82
C TYR A 512 26.65 2.03 -26.73
N VAL A 513 27.34 1.30 -27.59
CA VAL A 513 26.77 0.23 -28.40
C VAL A 513 27.58 -1.02 -28.14
N VAL A 514 26.93 -2.03 -27.57
CA VAL A 514 27.50 -3.36 -27.39
C VAL A 514 27.05 -4.22 -28.55
N THR A 515 27.97 -4.95 -29.19
CA THR A 515 27.65 -5.82 -30.33
C THR A 515 28.13 -7.23 -30.06
N ALA A 516 27.24 -8.23 -30.14
CA ALA A 516 27.65 -9.62 -30.04
C ALA A 516 28.27 -10.10 -31.34
N ARG A 517 29.57 -10.39 -31.38
CA ARG A 517 30.24 -11.00 -32.53
C ARG A 517 30.02 -12.51 -32.57
N SER A 518 30.08 -13.15 -31.41
CA SER A 518 29.72 -14.56 -31.21
C SER A 518 29.24 -14.79 -29.78
N GLY A 519 28.47 -15.85 -29.56
CA GLY A 519 27.91 -16.19 -28.25
C GLY A 519 26.67 -15.35 -27.88
N SER A 520 26.17 -15.60 -26.68
CA SER A 520 24.98 -14.97 -26.10
C SER A 520 25.15 -14.91 -24.59
N GLY A 521 24.45 -14.00 -23.91
CA GLY A 521 24.46 -13.93 -22.47
C GLY A 521 24.38 -12.51 -21.94
N ILE A 522 24.43 -12.40 -20.60
CA ILE A 522 24.33 -11.14 -19.88
C ILE A 522 25.70 -10.47 -19.88
N PHE A 523 25.72 -9.17 -20.13
CA PHE A 523 26.90 -8.34 -19.96
C PHE A 523 26.64 -7.22 -18.96
N VAL A 524 27.72 -6.71 -18.38
CA VAL A 524 27.76 -5.50 -17.56
C VAL A 524 28.63 -4.49 -18.28
N LEU A 525 28.13 -3.26 -18.42
CA LEU A 525 28.86 -2.10 -18.88
C LEU A 525 29.11 -1.17 -17.70
N GLY A 526 30.37 -0.82 -17.44
CA GLY A 526 30.75 0.25 -16.53
C GLY A 526 31.18 1.50 -17.29
N ALA A 527 30.93 2.69 -16.74
CA ALA A 527 31.40 3.94 -17.30
C ALA A 527 31.77 4.98 -16.23
N ASN A 528 32.84 5.73 -16.48
CA ASN A 528 33.18 6.97 -15.77
C ASN A 528 32.89 8.14 -16.71
N LEU A 529 32.01 9.05 -16.26
CA LEU A 529 31.55 10.19 -17.05
C LEU A 529 32.07 11.51 -16.46
N PRO A 530 32.49 12.47 -17.30
CA PRO A 530 33.05 13.76 -16.89
C PRO A 530 32.01 14.81 -16.51
#